data_AF-A0A947DZ02-F1
#
_entry.id   AF-A0A947DZ02-F1
#
_cell.length_a   1.000
_cell.length_b   1.000
_cell.length_c   1.000
_cell.angle_alpha   90.00
_cell.angle_beta   90.00
_cell.angle_gamma   90.00
#
_symmetry.space_group_name_H-M   'P 1'
#
loop_
_entity.id
_entity.type
_entity.pdbx_description
1 polymer ?
#
loop_
_entity_poly.entity_id
_entity_poly.type
_entity_poly.pdbx_seq_one_letter_code
_entity_poly.pdbx_strand_id
1 'polypeptide(L)'
;MERHTVILRHAFIPLDNIKLSHLCGSLDEHLRNIESAFDVSISRRNESFRIEGAKPATERAVALLQALYDRARKPISAEAFQLALVEALADAKRGGPREAGDAQGEAEEMVLRTRRADLAGRTTNQHLYLSNIRTHDITFGIGPAGTGKTFLAVA
;
A
#
# COMPACT_ATOMS: atom_id res chain seq x y z
N MET A 1 -20.21 13.76 -17.42
CA MET A 1 -19.07 13.99 -16.50
C MET A 1 -17.82 13.58 -17.23
N GLU A 2 -17.13 14.54 -17.86
CA GLU A 2 -15.95 14.27 -18.69
C GLU A 2 -14.85 13.65 -17.84
N ARG A 3 -14.40 12.44 -18.21
CA ARG A 3 -13.22 11.82 -17.60
C ARG A 3 -12.02 12.56 -18.15
N HIS A 4 -11.59 13.61 -17.47
CA HIS A 4 -10.33 14.27 -17.82
C HIS A 4 -9.17 13.30 -17.57
N THR A 5 -8.63 12.77 -18.66
CA THR A 5 -7.39 12.01 -18.68
C THR A 5 -6.23 12.95 -18.40
N VAL A 6 -5.39 12.60 -17.45
CA VAL A 6 -4.17 13.34 -17.11
C VAL A 6 -2.97 12.44 -17.26
N ILE A 7 -1.82 13.06 -17.51
CA ILE A 7 -0.53 12.38 -17.59
C ILE A 7 0.32 12.91 -16.43
N LEU A 8 0.65 12.04 -15.48
CA LEU A 8 1.60 12.34 -14.43
C LEU A 8 2.95 11.71 -14.75
N ARG A 9 4.01 12.46 -14.46
CA ARG A 9 5.39 12.00 -14.56
C ARG A 9 5.96 11.93 -13.16
N HIS A 10 6.55 10.80 -12.82
CA HIS A 10 7.20 10.58 -11.55
C HIS A 10 8.59 9.99 -11.81
N ALA A 11 9.62 10.54 -11.18
CA ALA A 11 10.99 10.06 -11.35
C ALA A 11 11.58 9.76 -9.96
N PHE A 12 12.20 8.59 -9.83
CA PHE A 12 12.87 8.20 -8.59
C PHE A 12 14.32 8.68 -8.62
N ILE A 13 14.62 9.68 -7.78
CA ILE A 13 15.95 10.28 -7.65
C ILE A 13 16.37 10.23 -6.17
N PRO A 14 17.56 9.74 -5.83
CA PRO A 14 18.60 9.21 -6.72
C PRO A 14 18.23 7.85 -7.35
N LEU A 15 18.84 7.55 -8.49
CA LEU A 15 18.65 6.28 -9.21
C LEU A 15 19.17 5.11 -8.36
N ASP A 16 18.28 4.16 -8.06
CA ASP A 16 18.62 2.88 -7.44
C ASP A 16 18.00 1.73 -8.25
N ASN A 17 18.83 1.08 -9.06
CA ASN A 17 18.39 0.01 -9.97
C ASN A 17 17.90 -1.24 -9.22
N ILE A 18 18.41 -1.49 -8.01
CA ILE A 18 17.98 -2.65 -7.21
C ILE A 18 16.56 -2.40 -6.71
N LYS A 19 16.30 -1.23 -6.13
CA LYS A 19 14.95 -0.85 -5.68
C LYS A 19 13.96 -0.80 -6.85
N LEU A 20 14.38 -0.27 -8.00
CA LEU A 20 13.53 -0.25 -9.20
C LEU A 20 13.22 -1.67 -9.71
N SER A 21 14.18 -2.60 -9.68
CA SER A 21 13.95 -3.99 -10.05
C SER A 21 12.94 -4.67 -9.13
N HIS A 22 13.08 -4.49 -7.81
CA HIS A 22 12.12 -5.04 -6.84
C HIS A 22 10.73 -4.39 -6.96
N LEU A 23 10.66 -3.09 -7.25
CA LEU A 23 9.40 -2.37 -7.49
C LEU A 23 8.66 -2.93 -8.71
N CYS A 24 9.35 -3.12 -9.83
CA CYS A 24 8.72 -3.57 -11.07
C CYS A 24 8.31 -5.05 -11.03
N GLY A 25 9.03 -5.86 -10.26
CA GLY A 25 8.82 -7.31 -10.20
C GLY A 25 9.30 -8.01 -11.47
N SER A 26 9.00 -9.30 -11.58
CA SER A 26 9.40 -10.11 -12.73
C SER A 26 8.65 -9.68 -13.98
N LEU A 27 9.36 -9.33 -15.06
CA LEU A 27 8.75 -8.88 -16.33
C LEU A 27 7.72 -7.76 -16.16
N ASP A 28 7.98 -6.82 -15.23
CA ASP A 28 7.10 -5.71 -14.89
C ASP A 28 5.70 -6.13 -14.37
N GLU A 29 5.58 -7.33 -13.77
CA GLU A 29 4.32 -7.87 -13.25
C GLU A 29 3.61 -6.92 -12.27
N HIS A 30 4.37 -6.22 -11.40
CA HIS A 30 3.79 -5.28 -10.45
C HIS A 30 3.17 -4.08 -11.17
N LEU A 31 3.81 -3.58 -12.22
CA LEU A 31 3.28 -2.45 -12.99
C LEU A 31 1.96 -2.84 -13.67
N ARG A 32 1.91 -4.02 -14.32
CA ARG A 32 0.69 -4.53 -14.97
C ARG A 32 -0.47 -4.73 -14.00
N ASN A 33 -0.16 -5.19 -12.78
CA ASN A 33 -1.16 -5.35 -11.73
C ASN A 33 -1.70 -4.00 -11.25
N ILE A 34 -0.82 -2.99 -11.09
CA ILE A 34 -1.24 -1.63 -10.74
C ILE A 34 -2.08 -1.00 -11.85
N GLU A 35 -1.66 -1.14 -13.12
CA GLU A 35 -2.43 -0.69 -14.29
C GLU A 35 -3.85 -1.24 -14.29
N SER A 36 -3.97 -2.57 -14.15
CA SER A 36 -5.26 -3.27 -14.13
C SER A 36 -6.13 -2.88 -12.94
N ALA A 37 -5.54 -2.63 -11.77
CA ALA A 37 -6.25 -2.30 -10.55
C ALA A 37 -6.80 -0.87 -10.55
N PHE A 38 -6.05 0.09 -11.08
CA PHE A 38 -6.43 1.51 -11.08
C PHE A 38 -7.06 2.00 -12.39
N ASP A 39 -7.12 1.15 -13.43
CA ASP A 39 -7.56 1.53 -14.78
C ASP A 39 -6.68 2.68 -15.33
N VAL A 40 -5.36 2.50 -15.26
CA VAL A 40 -4.34 3.45 -15.73
C VAL A 40 -3.33 2.75 -16.63
N SER A 41 -2.63 3.50 -17.47
CA SER A 41 -1.46 3.03 -18.23
C SER A 41 -0.17 3.56 -17.62
N ILE A 42 0.82 2.69 -17.42
CA ILE A 42 2.13 2.99 -16.84
C ILE A 42 3.20 2.63 -17.86
N SER A 43 4.00 3.60 -18.25
CA SER A 43 5.20 3.38 -19.06
C SER A 43 6.44 3.81 -18.30
N ARG A 44 7.46 2.96 -18.31
CA ARG A 44 8.74 3.20 -17.63
C ARG A 44 9.84 3.43 -18.66
N ARG A 45 10.69 4.43 -18.41
CA ARG A 45 12.00 4.62 -19.05
C ARG A 45 13.02 4.96 -17.97
N ASN A 46 13.92 4.01 -17.69
CA ASN A 46 14.92 4.10 -16.62
C ASN A 46 14.28 4.39 -15.25
N GLU A 47 14.57 5.54 -14.65
CA GLU A 47 14.00 6.07 -13.41
C GLU A 47 12.65 6.79 -13.58
N SER A 48 12.29 7.11 -14.82
CA SER A 48 11.12 7.92 -15.13
C SER A 48 9.91 7.04 -15.44
N PHE A 49 8.82 7.30 -14.74
CA PHE A 49 7.53 6.67 -14.89
C PHE A 49 6.53 7.70 -15.41
N ARG A 50 5.80 7.32 -16.45
CA ARG A 50 4.69 8.08 -17.00
C ARG A 50 3.41 7.29 -16.77
N ILE A 51 2.49 7.88 -16.02
CA ILE A 51 1.21 7.30 -15.66
C ILE A 51 0.10 8.12 -16.33
N GLU A 52 -0.79 7.47 -17.05
CA GLU A 52 -1.87 8.08 -17.81
C GLU A 52 -3.22 7.47 -17.42
N GLY A 53 -4.22 8.30 -17.12
CA GLY A 53 -5.54 7.84 -16.70
C GLY A 53 -6.38 8.94 -16.08
N ALA A 54 -7.45 8.58 -15.38
CA ALA A 54 -8.25 9.54 -14.64
C ALA A 54 -7.46 10.14 -13.47
N LYS A 55 -7.48 11.47 -13.30
CA LYS A 55 -6.72 12.18 -12.25
C LYS A 55 -6.66 11.48 -10.87
N PRO A 56 -7.79 11.12 -10.23
CA PRO A 56 -7.75 10.48 -8.92
C PRO A 56 -7.11 9.07 -8.95
N ALA A 57 -7.22 8.35 -10.07
CA ALA A 57 -6.59 7.05 -10.23
C ALA A 57 -5.08 7.17 -10.44
N THR A 58 -4.65 8.11 -11.28
CA THR A 58 -3.22 8.39 -11.55
C THR A 58 -2.48 8.85 -10.29
N GLU A 59 -3.07 9.74 -9.49
CA GLU A 59 -2.48 10.20 -8.22
C GLU A 59 -2.30 9.05 -7.22
N ARG A 60 -3.29 8.15 -7.10
CA ARG A 60 -3.20 6.96 -6.24
C ARG A 60 -2.19 5.94 -6.74
N ALA A 61 -2.11 5.72 -8.04
CA ALA A 61 -1.11 4.83 -8.62
C ALA A 61 0.31 5.35 -8.33
N VAL A 62 0.54 6.66 -8.45
CA VAL A 62 1.83 7.28 -8.07
C VAL A 62 2.12 7.11 -6.58
N ALA A 63 1.13 7.34 -5.70
CA ALA A 63 1.31 7.14 -4.27
C ALA A 63 1.67 5.68 -3.91
N LEU A 64 1.03 4.71 -4.56
CA LEU A 64 1.36 3.29 -4.38
C LEU A 64 2.77 2.97 -4.90
N LEU A 65 3.15 3.47 -6.08
CA LEU A 65 4.50 3.29 -6.62
C LEU A 65 5.56 3.84 -5.66
N GLN A 66 5.34 5.02 -5.08
CA GLN A 66 6.23 5.62 -4.08
C GLN A 66 6.33 4.73 -2.83
N ALA A 67 5.19 4.31 -2.27
CA ALA A 67 5.17 3.47 -1.07
C ALA A 67 5.87 2.11 -1.28
N LEU A 68 5.71 1.50 -2.46
CA LEU A 68 6.41 0.28 -2.83
C LEU A 68 7.91 0.53 -3.01
N TYR A 69 8.30 1.63 -3.67
CA TYR A 69 9.71 2.01 -3.84
C TYR A 69 10.43 2.21 -2.51
N ASP A 70 9.78 2.81 -1.52
CA ASP A 70 10.36 3.03 -0.19
C ASP A 70 10.64 1.70 0.55
N ARG A 71 9.79 0.69 0.31
CA ARG A 71 9.92 -0.67 0.86
C ARG A 71 10.84 -1.58 0.03
N ALA A 72 11.16 -1.19 -1.20
CA ALA A 72 11.91 -1.98 -2.18
C ALA A 72 13.42 -2.17 -1.87
N ARG A 73 13.88 -1.84 -0.65
CA ARG A 73 15.26 -2.18 -0.22
C ARG A 73 15.52 -3.69 -0.22
N LYS A 74 14.46 -4.49 -0.09
CA LYS A 74 14.46 -5.95 -0.23
C LYS A 74 13.41 -6.34 -1.29
N PRO A 75 13.49 -7.56 -1.86
CA PRO A 75 12.44 -8.07 -2.73
C PRO A 75 11.07 -7.98 -2.05
N ILE A 76 10.08 -7.46 -2.78
CA ILE A 76 8.71 -7.36 -2.31
C ILE A 76 8.06 -8.73 -2.53
N SER A 77 7.58 -9.38 -1.47
CA SER A 77 6.87 -10.66 -1.62
C SER A 77 5.52 -10.44 -2.30
N ALA A 78 4.99 -11.47 -2.94
CA ALA A 78 3.69 -11.42 -3.59
C ALA A 78 2.58 -11.01 -2.60
N GLU A 79 2.61 -11.51 -1.37
CA GLU A 79 1.64 -11.18 -0.32
C GLU A 79 1.74 -9.72 0.09
N ALA A 80 2.96 -9.19 0.23
CA ALA A 80 3.18 -7.79 0.60
C ALA A 80 2.72 -6.84 -0.51
N PHE A 81 2.97 -7.19 -1.77
CA PHE A 81 2.50 -6.43 -2.93
C PHE A 81 0.96 -6.43 -3.02
N GLN A 82 0.34 -7.62 -2.94
CA GLN A 82 -1.12 -7.75 -3.00
C GLN A 82 -1.81 -7.01 -1.86
N LEU A 83 -1.24 -7.06 -0.65
CA LEU A 83 -1.74 -6.30 0.49
C LEU A 83 -1.69 -4.79 0.21
N ALA A 84 -0.55 -4.25 -0.24
CA ALA A 84 -0.42 -2.83 -0.55
C ALA A 84 -1.40 -2.38 -1.65
N LEU A 85 -1.63 -3.23 -2.66
CA LEU A 85 -2.58 -2.96 -3.75
C LEU A 85 -4.02 -2.87 -3.23
N VAL A 86 -4.45 -3.84 -2.41
CA VAL A 86 -5.78 -3.86 -1.81
C VAL A 86 -6.00 -2.66 -0.89
N GLU A 87 -5.00 -2.25 -0.12
CA GLU A 87 -5.09 -1.07 0.75
C GLU A 87 -5.27 0.21 -0.05
N ALA A 88 -4.48 0.41 -1.11
CA ALA A 88 -4.59 1.57 -1.97
C ALA A 88 -5.95 1.64 -2.70
N LEU A 89 -6.54 0.49 -3.05
CA LEU A 89 -7.90 0.41 -3.59
C LEU A 89 -8.98 0.68 -2.53
N ALA A 90 -8.80 0.23 -1.30
CA ALA A 90 -9.73 0.49 -0.20
C ALA A 90 -9.76 2.00 0.15
N ASP A 91 -8.61 2.66 0.11
CA ASP A 91 -8.53 4.11 0.28
C ASP A 91 -9.24 4.87 -0.85
N ALA A 92 -9.19 4.35 -2.08
CA ALA A 92 -9.94 4.92 -3.20
C ALA A 92 -11.47 4.91 -2.98
N LYS A 93 -11.99 3.85 -2.35
CA LYS A 93 -13.43 3.69 -2.06
C LYS A 93 -13.91 4.55 -0.89
N ARG A 94 -13.01 4.95 0.02
CA ARG A 94 -13.36 5.73 1.21
C ARG A 94 -13.48 7.24 0.96
N GLY A 95 -13.11 7.72 -0.24
CA GLY A 95 -13.40 9.08 -0.69
C GLY A 95 -12.88 10.18 0.25
N GLY A 96 -11.56 10.37 0.29
CA GLY A 96 -10.98 11.55 0.94
C GLY A 96 -9.45 11.51 0.94
N PRO A 97 -8.77 12.66 0.74
CA PRO A 97 -7.36 12.75 1.04
C PRO A 97 -7.20 12.56 2.54
N ARG A 98 -6.53 11.48 2.96
CA ARG A 98 -5.91 11.50 4.28
C ARG A 98 -4.80 12.53 4.18
N GLU A 99 -5.03 13.69 4.76
CA GLU A 99 -3.94 14.57 5.17
C GLU A 99 -2.91 13.68 5.86
N ALA A 100 -1.67 13.76 5.41
CA ALA A 100 -0.51 13.25 6.13
C ALA A 100 -0.31 14.12 7.39
N GLY A 101 -1.31 14.13 8.27
CA GLY A 101 -1.30 14.77 9.57
C GLY A 101 -1.13 13.68 10.63
N ASP A 102 0.04 13.68 11.25
CA ASP A 102 0.31 13.17 12.59
C ASP A 102 -0.14 11.74 12.92
N ALA A 103 0.44 10.78 12.21
CA ALA A 103 0.66 9.45 12.78
C ALA A 103 2.17 9.19 13.04
N GLN A 104 2.92 10.25 13.35
CA GLN A 104 4.16 10.18 14.13
C GLN A 104 3.89 10.04 15.64
N GLY A 105 2.66 9.68 16.05
CA GLY A 105 2.42 9.13 17.37
C GLY A 105 3.09 7.76 17.43
N GLU A 106 4.27 7.74 18.06
CA GLU A 106 5.00 6.58 18.54
C GLU A 106 4.23 5.29 18.33
N ALA A 107 4.56 4.58 17.25
CA ALA A 107 4.30 3.16 17.18
C ALA A 107 5.13 2.53 18.31
N GLU A 108 4.64 2.63 19.54
CA GLU A 108 4.96 1.65 20.56
C GLU A 108 4.74 0.33 19.87
N GLU A 109 5.85 -0.35 19.62
CA GLU A 109 5.90 -1.68 19.06
C GLU A 109 4.90 -2.50 19.89
N MET A 110 3.69 -2.70 19.35
CA MET A 110 2.66 -3.49 20.03
C MET A 110 3.15 -4.93 19.94
N VAL A 111 4.05 -5.27 20.86
CA VAL A 111 4.63 -6.61 20.98
C VAL A 111 3.50 -7.50 21.48
N LEU A 112 2.84 -8.17 20.54
CA LEU A 112 1.93 -9.25 20.85
C LEU A 112 2.79 -10.40 21.40
N ARG A 113 2.72 -10.62 22.71
CA ARG A 113 3.41 -11.73 23.37
C ARG A 113 2.68 -13.04 23.09
N THR A 114 2.85 -13.55 21.88
CA THR A 114 2.28 -14.84 21.47
C THR A 114 3.37 -15.90 21.31
N ARG A 115 2.99 -17.17 21.22
CA ARG A 115 3.93 -18.28 20.95
C ARG A 115 4.67 -18.13 19.61
N ARG A 116 4.19 -17.25 18.72
CA ARG A 116 4.84 -16.85 17.46
C ARG A 116 5.32 -15.40 17.58
N ALA A 117 6.64 -15.23 17.70
CA ALA A 117 7.27 -13.93 17.91
C ALA A 117 7.12 -12.95 16.72
N ASP A 118 6.63 -13.41 15.56
CA ASP A 118 6.47 -12.62 14.34
C ASP A 118 5.05 -12.04 14.15
N LEU A 119 4.16 -12.23 15.13
CA LEU A 119 2.80 -11.73 15.04
C LEU A 119 2.76 -10.25 15.46
N ALA A 120 2.64 -9.37 14.48
CA ALA A 120 2.48 -7.93 14.67
C ALA A 120 1.46 -7.39 13.67
N GLY A 121 0.84 -6.25 14.00
CA GLY A 121 0.11 -5.49 12.99
C GLY A 121 1.09 -5.03 11.91
N ARG A 122 0.77 -5.30 10.64
CA ARG A 122 1.64 -4.96 9.50
C ARG A 122 1.19 -3.70 8.78
N THR A 123 -0.02 -3.23 9.10
CA THR A 123 -0.64 -2.10 8.41
C THR A 123 -1.28 -1.15 9.41
N THR A 124 -1.45 0.12 9.03
CA THR A 124 -2.06 1.14 9.88
C THR A 124 -3.45 0.73 10.37
N ASN A 125 -4.25 0.09 9.50
CA ASN A 125 -5.56 -0.42 9.89
C ASN A 125 -5.47 -1.62 10.85
N GLN A 126 -4.43 -2.44 10.72
CA GLN A 126 -4.18 -3.53 11.68
C GLN A 126 -3.71 -2.99 13.03
N HIS A 127 -2.87 -1.96 13.06
CA HIS A 127 -2.52 -1.26 14.30
C HIS A 127 -3.73 -0.61 14.95
N LEU A 128 -4.56 0.08 14.17
CA LEU A 128 -5.81 0.67 14.66
C LEU A 128 -6.80 -0.40 15.15
N TYR A 129 -6.85 -1.54 14.47
CA TYR A 129 -7.66 -2.68 14.91
C TYR A 129 -7.19 -3.22 16.26
N LEU A 130 -5.88 -3.39 16.43
CA LEU A 130 -5.27 -3.84 17.67
C LEU A 130 -5.44 -2.84 18.81
N SER A 131 -5.32 -1.53 18.55
CA SER A 131 -5.60 -0.50 19.55
C SER A 131 -7.07 -0.51 19.96
N ASN A 132 -7.99 -0.64 18.99
CA ASN A 132 -9.42 -0.67 19.25
C ASN A 132 -9.83 -1.89 20.09
N ILE A 133 -9.23 -3.06 19.85
CA ILE A 133 -9.44 -4.26 20.69
C ILE A 133 -9.07 -3.99 22.15
N ARG A 134 -8.02 -3.20 22.42
CA ARG A 134 -7.60 -2.89 23.80
C ARG A 134 -8.51 -1.89 24.50
N THR A 135 -9.05 -0.92 23.77
CA THR A 135 -9.78 0.21 24.36
C THR A 135 -11.30 0.07 24.33
N HIS A 136 -11.85 -0.91 23.60
CA HIS A 136 -13.29 -1.10 23.45
C HIS A 136 -13.71 -2.54 23.76
N ASP A 137 -14.83 -2.70 24.45
CA ASP A 137 -15.38 -4.02 24.80
C ASP A 137 -15.79 -4.87 23.58
N ILE A 138 -16.17 -4.21 22.47
CA ILE A 138 -16.55 -4.86 21.22
C ILE A 138 -15.91 -4.10 20.04
N THR A 139 -15.18 -4.81 19.19
CA THR A 139 -14.56 -4.27 17.96
C THR A 139 -14.95 -5.09 16.73
N PHE A 140 -15.49 -4.43 15.71
CA PHE A 140 -15.80 -5.07 14.42
C PHE A 140 -14.67 -4.85 13.41
N GLY A 141 -13.98 -5.93 13.02
CA GLY A 141 -12.96 -5.91 11.97
C GLY A 141 -13.56 -6.24 10.60
N ILE A 142 -13.78 -5.23 9.75
CA ILE A 142 -14.28 -5.44 8.38
C ILE A 142 -13.14 -5.33 7.37
N GLY A 143 -13.01 -6.31 6.48
CA GLY A 143 -12.03 -6.29 5.40
C GLY A 143 -12.02 -7.58 4.60
N PRO A 144 -11.39 -7.60 3.41
CA PRO A 144 -11.35 -8.77 2.54
C PRO A 144 -10.73 -9.99 3.22
N ALA A 145 -11.02 -11.20 2.71
CA ALA A 145 -10.42 -12.42 3.23
C ALA A 145 -8.89 -12.36 3.12
N GLY A 146 -8.17 -12.98 4.06
CA GLY A 146 -6.70 -13.03 4.06
C GLY A 146 -5.98 -11.84 4.70
N THR A 147 -6.68 -10.78 5.16
CA THR A 147 -6.03 -9.61 5.79
C THR A 147 -5.68 -9.77 7.28
N GLY A 148 -5.60 -11.00 7.79
CA GLY A 148 -5.11 -11.30 9.14
C GLY A 148 -6.02 -10.91 10.32
N LYS A 149 -7.21 -10.37 10.09
CA LYS A 149 -8.14 -9.87 11.14
C LYS A 149 -8.39 -10.88 12.27
N THR A 150 -8.76 -12.12 11.92
CA THR A 150 -9.00 -13.18 12.92
C THR A 150 -7.71 -13.60 13.62
N PHE A 151 -6.59 -13.66 12.88
CA PHE A 151 -5.31 -14.08 13.44
C PHE A 151 -4.77 -13.07 14.46
N LEU A 152 -4.97 -11.77 14.21
CA LEU A 152 -4.63 -10.68 15.13
C LEU A 152 -5.57 -10.59 16.34
N ALA A 153 -6.84 -11.01 16.21
CA ALA A 153 -7.82 -10.94 17.28
C ALA A 153 -7.65 -12.03 18.36
N VAL A 154 -7.09 -13.17 17.98
CA VAL A 154 -6.89 -14.35 18.85
C VAL A 154 -5.53 -14.28 19.59
N ALA A 155 -4.67 -13.34 19.17
CA ALA A 155 -3.26 -13.20 19.57
C ALA A 155 -3.06 -12.80 21.03
#